data_AF-K0ICK1-F1
#
_entry.id   AF-K0ICK1-F1
#
_cell.length_a   1.000
_cell.length_b   1.000
_cell.length_c   1.000
_cell.angle_alpha   90.00
_cell.angle_beta   90.00
_cell.angle_gamma   90.00
#
_symmetry.space_group_name_H-M   'P 1'
#
loop_
_entity.id
_entity.type
_entity.pdbx_description
1 polymer ?
#
loop_
_entity_poly.entity_id
_entity_poly.type
_entity_poly.pdbx_seq_one_letter_code
_entity_poly.pdbx_strand_id
1 'polypeptide(L)'
;MYDTLYSWAFSIGMNIKKKDEELLRKLIFEIRAEETPGRFLEKLANQITDYRTNRNINLDVSMHGLLFEQNWFADKFYYMKSSVLGGLLGALSLRE
;
A
#
# COMPACT_ATOMS: atom_id res chain seq x y z
N MET A 1 4.81 -11.92 -9.55
CA MET A 1 3.51 -11.35 -9.14
C MET A 1 3.61 -10.71 -7.77
N TYR A 2 3.84 -11.50 -6.72
CA TYR A 2 4.00 -10.98 -5.35
C TYR A 2 5.20 -10.03 -5.23
N ASP A 3 6.34 -10.34 -5.88
CA ASP A 3 7.49 -9.44 -5.94
C ASP A 3 7.16 -8.12 -6.65
N THR A 4 6.34 -8.17 -7.70
CA THR A 4 5.86 -6.98 -8.40
C THR A 4 5.01 -6.10 -7.48
N LEU A 5 4.12 -6.71 -6.70
CA LEU A 5 3.32 -6.00 -5.70
C LEU A 5 4.19 -5.44 -4.57
N TYR A 6 5.22 -6.17 -4.14
CA TYR A 6 6.20 -5.69 -3.18
C TYR A 6 6.96 -4.48 -3.71
N SER A 7 7.54 -4.56 -4.92
CA SER A 7 8.29 -3.46 -5.54
C SER A 7 7.42 -2.23 -5.76
N TRP A 8 6.17 -2.42 -6.19
CA TRP A 8 5.19 -1.34 -6.28
C TRP A 8 4.94 -0.70 -4.92
N ALA A 9 4.59 -1.50 -3.91
CA ALA A 9 4.29 -0.99 -2.58
C ALA A 9 5.49 -0.28 -1.95
N PHE A 10 6.71 -0.78 -2.19
CA PHE A 10 7.95 -0.13 -1.76
C PHE A 10 8.13 1.23 -2.45
N SER A 11 7.98 1.30 -3.78
CA SER A 11 8.10 2.55 -4.53
C SER A 11 7.08 3.61 -4.07
N ILE A 12 5.82 3.20 -3.91
CA ILE A 12 4.77 4.07 -3.36
C ILE A 12 5.11 4.51 -1.93
N GLY A 13 5.57 3.57 -1.10
CA GLY A 13 6.00 3.86 0.27
C GLY A 13 7.13 4.89 0.32
N MET A 14 8.13 4.80 -0.56
CA MET A 14 9.21 5.79 -0.65
C MET A 14 8.69 7.18 -1.05
N ASN A 15 7.75 7.24 -2.00
CA ASN A 15 7.14 8.51 -2.41
C ASN A 15 6.33 9.16 -1.28
N ILE A 16 5.54 8.36 -0.55
CA ILE A 16 4.79 8.84 0.61
C ILE A 16 5.75 9.30 1.71
N LYS A 17 6.75 8.48 2.06
CA LYS A 17 7.74 8.79 3.09
C LYS A 17 8.49 10.09 2.83
N LYS A 18 8.91 10.33 1.58
CA LYS A 18 9.59 11.58 1.17
C LYS A 18 8.75 12.82 1.44
N LYS A 19 7.43 12.70 1.36
CA LYS A 19 6.50 13.78 1.67
C LYS A 19 6.27 13.89 3.18
N ASP A 20 5.94 12.78 3.82
CA ASP A 20 5.70 12.68 5.25
C ASP A 20 5.77 11.22 5.71
N GLU A 21 6.71 10.91 6.59
CA GLU A 21 6.87 9.57 7.15
C GLU A 21 5.67 9.13 8.00
N GLU A 22 5.00 10.07 8.70
CA GLU A 22 3.83 9.76 9.53
C GLU A 22 2.63 9.35 8.68
N LEU A 23 2.49 9.90 7.46
CA LEU A 23 1.46 9.43 6.51
C LEU A 23 1.68 7.97 6.14
N LEU A 24 2.92 7.55 5.89
CA LEU A 24 3.23 6.15 5.59
C LEU A 24 2.94 5.26 6.81
N ARG A 25 3.31 5.68 8.02
CA ARG A 25 3.01 4.94 9.26
C ARG A 25 1.51 4.76 9.47
N LYS A 26 0.73 5.83 9.25
CA LYS A 26 -0.72 5.81 9.34
C LYS A 26 -1.34 4.85 8.33
N LEU A 27 -0.92 4.91 7.06
CA LEU A 27 -1.37 4.00 6.01
C LEU A 27 -1.18 2.53 6.42
N ILE A 28 0.03 2.16 6.86
CA ILE A 28 0.37 0.80 7.28
C ILE A 28 -0.53 0.38 8.45
N PHE A 29 -0.69 1.24 9.45
CA PHE A 29 -1.51 0.96 10.62
C PHE A 29 -2.98 0.74 10.25
N GLU A 30 -3.51 1.51 9.31
CA GLU A 30 -4.90 1.40 8.89
C GLU A 30 -5.19 0.09 8.15
N ILE A 31 -4.32 -0.34 7.24
CA ILE A 31 -4.59 -1.50 6.38
C ILE A 31 -4.17 -2.84 7.03
N ARG A 32 -3.22 -2.85 7.98
CA ARG A 32 -2.69 -4.10 8.55
C ARG A 32 -3.73 -4.94 9.28
N ALA A 33 -4.73 -4.28 9.88
CA ALA A 33 -5.78 -4.94 10.67
C ALA A 33 -6.87 -5.59 9.81
N GLU A 34 -6.89 -5.33 8.50
CA GLU A 34 -7.93 -5.85 7.62
C GLU A 34 -7.64 -7.32 7.25
N GLU A 35 -8.51 -8.22 7.68
CA GLU A 35 -8.37 -9.68 7.48
C GLU A 35 -9.18 -10.21 6.30
N THR A 36 -9.83 -9.33 5.54
CA THR A 36 -10.58 -9.71 4.33
C THR A 36 -10.05 -8.97 3.11
N PRO A 37 -9.93 -9.64 1.94
CA PRO A 37 -9.38 -9.03 0.74
C PRO A 37 -10.14 -7.78 0.28
N GLY A 38 -11.47 -7.84 0.32
CA GLY A 38 -12.32 -6.70 -0.07
C GLY A 38 -12.04 -5.47 0.77
N ARG A 39 -12.11 -5.60 2.11
CA ARG A 39 -11.87 -4.46 3.02
C ARG A 39 -10.43 -3.95 2.93
N PHE A 40 -9.46 -4.86 2.80
CA PHE A 40 -8.06 -4.49 2.65
C PHE A 40 -7.84 -3.63 1.39
N LEU A 41 -8.34 -4.08 0.24
CA LEU A 41 -8.20 -3.37 -1.03
C LEU A 41 -8.98 -2.06 -1.05
N GLU A 42 -10.20 -2.04 -0.51
CA GLU A 42 -11.02 -0.84 -0.40
C GLU A 42 -10.31 0.24 0.44
N LYS A 43 -9.81 -0.13 1.62
CA LYS A 43 -9.14 0.81 2.52
C LYS A 43 -7.82 1.32 1.93
N LEU A 44 -7.05 0.43 1.31
CA LEU A 44 -5.82 0.81 0.60
C LEU A 44 -6.13 1.77 -0.56
N ALA A 45 -7.13 1.48 -1.39
CA ALA A 45 -7.53 2.33 -2.50
C ALA A 45 -8.02 3.71 -2.03
N ASN A 46 -8.80 3.75 -0.96
CA ASN A 46 -9.30 5.00 -0.37
C ASN A 46 -8.16 5.88 0.12
N GLN A 47 -7.20 5.33 0.87
CA GLN A 47 -6.05 6.10 1.36
C GLN A 47 -5.16 6.59 0.22
N ILE A 48 -4.83 5.74 -0.75
CA ILE A 48 -4.00 6.15 -1.91
C ILE A 48 -4.71 7.24 -2.72
N THR A 49 -6.03 7.14 -2.90
CA THR A 49 -6.82 8.16 -3.59
C THR A 49 -6.87 9.48 -2.81
N ASP A 50 -7.03 9.43 -1.49
CA ASP A 50 -6.97 10.62 -0.64
C ASP A 50 -5.60 11.30 -0.77
N TYR A 51 -4.50 10.54 -0.70
CA TYR A 51 -3.16 11.11 -0.81
C TYR A 51 -2.89 11.76 -2.18
N ARG A 52 -3.53 11.24 -3.24
CA ARG A 52 -3.45 11.82 -4.58
C ARG A 52 -4.32 13.07 -4.74
N THR A 53 -5.53 13.08 -4.18
CA THR A 53 -6.54 14.12 -4.44
C THR A 53 -6.53 15.26 -3.42
N ASN A 54 -6.04 15.01 -2.21
CA ASN A 54 -5.94 15.99 -1.15
C ASN A 54 -4.87 17.03 -1.51
N ARG A 55 -5.29 18.30 -1.67
CA ARG A 55 -4.42 19.41 -2.11
C ARG A 55 -3.20 19.64 -1.20
N ASN A 56 -3.29 19.28 0.09
CA ASN A 56 -2.18 19.45 1.03
C ASN A 56 -1.10 18.36 0.86
N ILE A 57 -1.50 17.17 0.43
CA ILE A 57 -0.62 16.02 0.23
C ILE A 57 -0.12 16.03 -1.22
N ASN A 58 -1.05 15.90 -2.17
CA ASN A 58 -0.87 15.89 -3.63
C ASN A 58 0.31 15.01 -4.08
N LEU A 59 0.20 13.71 -3.77
CA LEU A 59 1.19 12.71 -4.17
C LEU A 59 0.80 12.05 -5.49
N ASP A 60 1.77 11.88 -6.40
CA ASP A 60 1.59 11.11 -7.62
C ASP A 60 1.72 9.60 -7.30
N VAL A 61 0.63 9.04 -6.78
CA VAL A 61 0.52 7.64 -6.36
C VAL A 61 -0.74 7.00 -6.92
N SER A 62 -0.66 5.74 -7.31
CA SER A 62 -1.79 5.00 -7.87
C SER A 62 -1.76 3.53 -7.48
N MET A 63 -2.96 2.93 -7.43
CA MET A 63 -3.12 1.50 -7.23
C MET A 63 -2.53 0.71 -8.41
N HIS A 64 -1.93 -0.45 -8.12
CA HIS A 64 -1.42 -1.35 -9.15
C HIS A 64 -2.56 -2.20 -9.75
N GLY A 65 -2.62 -2.31 -11.08
CA GLY A 65 -3.67 -3.05 -11.80
C GLY A 65 -3.83 -4.51 -11.35
N LEU A 66 -2.71 -5.21 -11.15
CA LEU A 66 -2.67 -6.58 -10.61
C LEU A 66 -3.48 -6.80 -9.31
N LEU A 67 -3.71 -5.76 -8.50
CA LEU A 67 -4.53 -5.87 -7.28
C LEU A 67 -6.01 -6.14 -7.59
N PHE A 68 -6.47 -5.82 -8.80
CA PHE A 68 -7.87 -6.00 -9.23
C PHE A 68 -8.05 -7.11 -10.27
N GLU A 69 -6.97 -7.53 -10.93
CA GLU A 69 -7.00 -8.58 -11.96
C GLU A 69 -7.12 -10.00 -11.38
N GLN A 70 -6.91 -10.16 -10.07
CA GLN A 70 -6.78 -11.46 -9.43
C GLN A 70 -7.87 -11.71 -8.38
N ASN A 71 -8.22 -13.00 -8.25
CA ASN A 71 -9.10 -13.50 -7.22
C ASN A 71 -8.31 -13.81 -5.94
N TRP A 72 -8.36 -12.89 -4.98
CA TRP A 72 -7.68 -13.00 -3.69
C TRP A 72 -8.50 -13.84 -2.71
N PHE A 73 -8.34 -15.16 -2.76
CA PHE A 73 -8.95 -16.08 -1.80
C PHE A 73 -7.90 -16.86 -1.02
N ALA A 74 -8.21 -17.18 0.24
CA ALA A 74 -7.37 -17.97 1.15
C ALA A 74 -5.91 -17.46 1.17
N ASP A 75 -4.94 -18.36 1.01
CA ASP A 75 -3.50 -18.04 1.11
C ASP A 75 -3.04 -16.96 0.13
N LYS A 76 -3.67 -16.86 -1.05
CA LYS A 76 -3.31 -15.85 -2.04
C LYS A 76 -3.50 -14.43 -1.50
N PHE A 77 -4.54 -14.23 -0.69
CA PHE A 77 -4.76 -12.95 -0.01
C PHE A 77 -3.65 -12.63 0.97
N TYR A 78 -3.25 -13.59 1.81
CA TYR A 78 -2.19 -13.38 2.78
C TYR A 78 -0.83 -13.11 2.12
N TYR A 79 -0.50 -13.80 1.03
CA TYR A 79 0.71 -13.49 0.26
C TYR A 79 0.67 -12.08 -0.36
N MET A 80 -0.48 -11.68 -0.91
CA MET A 80 -0.66 -10.32 -1.43
C MET A 80 -0.53 -9.27 -0.33
N LYS A 81 -1.25 -9.45 0.78
CA LYS A 81 -1.22 -8.57 1.96
C LYS A 81 0.20 -8.44 2.50
N SER A 82 0.91 -9.56 2.67
CA SER A 82 2.30 -9.58 3.13
C SER A 82 3.24 -8.88 2.15
N SER A 83 3.03 -9.01 0.84
CA SER A 83 3.84 -8.32 -0.17
C SER A 83 3.66 -6.80 -0.10
N VAL A 84 2.41 -6.34 0.00
CA VAL A 84 2.08 -4.91 0.13
C VAL A 84 2.62 -4.34 1.44
N LEU A 85 2.31 -4.98 2.57
CA LEU A 85 2.79 -4.54 3.89
C LEU A 85 4.32 -4.57 3.97
N GLY A 86 4.95 -5.62 3.44
CA GLY A 86 6.40 -5.76 3.40
C GLY A 86 7.06 -4.64 2.59
N GLY A 87 6.50 -4.26 1.45
CA GLY A 87 7.01 -3.16 0.63
C GLY A 87 6.92 -1.82 1.37
N LEU A 88 5.75 -1.51 1.94
CA LEU A 88 5.54 -0.28 2.71
C LEU A 88 6.44 -0.20 3.96
N LEU A 89 6.58 -1.30 4.71
CA LEU A 89 7.46 -1.38 5.88
C LEU A 89 8.93 -1.30 5.51
N GLY A 90 9.32 -1.87 4.36
CA GLY A 90 10.67 -1.76 3.81
C GLY A 90 11.02 -0.30 3.51
N ALA A 91 10.10 0.42 2.86
CA ALA A 91 10.28 1.85 2.59
C ALA A 91 10.40 2.67 3.89
N LEU A 92 9.59 2.34 4.91
CA LEU A 92 9.66 3.00 6.20
C LEU A 92 11.03 2.78 6.89
N SER A 93 11.55 1.55 6.80
CA SER A 93 12.77 1.13 7.50
C SER A 93 14.06 1.61 6.83
N LEU A 94 14.05 1.86 5.52
CA LEU A 94 15.21 2.37 4.79
C LEU A 94 15.49 3.83 5.21
N ARG A 95 16.59 4.08 5.92
CA ARG A 95 17.05 5.44 6.22
C ARG A 95 17.82 5.99 5.01
N GLU A 96 17.47 7.20 4.56
CA GLU A 96 18.23 7.95 3.56
C GLU A 96 19.55 8.48 4.15
#